data_AF-A0A6G1H0L2-F1
#
_entry.id   AF-A0A6G1H0L2-F1
#
_cell.length_a   1.000
_cell.length_b   1.000
_cell.length_c   1.000
_cell.angle_alpha   90.00
_cell.angle_beta   90.00
_cell.angle_gamma   90.00
#
_symmetry.space_group_name_H-M   'P 1'
#
loop_
_entity.id
_entity.type
_entity.pdbx_description
1 polymer ?
#
loop_
_entity_poly.entity_id
_entity_poly.type
_entity_poly.pdbx_seq_one_letter_code
_entity_poly.pdbx_strand_id
1 'polypeptide(L)' 'CNKGFERVEHLRRHEFTHDGERPFACPYVCPDKPCCKRFGRNDNLQEHYKTHLKLSK' A
#
# COMPACT_ATOMS: atom_id res chain seq x y z
N CYS A 1 16.71 -12.25 -5.91
CA CYS A 1 16.06 -13.37 -5.19
C CYS A 1 15.86 -14.52 -6.19
N ASN A 2 15.67 -15.77 -5.75
CA ASN A 2 15.41 -16.92 -6.66
C ASN A 2 13.93 -17.35 -6.65
N LYS A 3 13.01 -16.40 -6.54
CA LYS A 3 11.56 -16.70 -6.56
C LYS A 3 11.04 -16.68 -7.99
N GLY A 4 10.47 -17.80 -8.42
CA GLY A 4 9.71 -17.91 -9.68
C GLY A 4 8.24 -17.62 -9.46
N PHE A 5 7.60 -16.97 -10.44
CA PHE A 5 6.16 -16.71 -10.45
C PHE A 5 5.57 -17.21 -11.75
N GLU A 6 4.43 -17.88 -11.66
CA GLU A 6 3.69 -18.40 -12.82
C GLU A 6 3.00 -17.28 -13.63
N ARG A 7 2.69 -16.15 -12.97
CA ARG A 7 2.02 -15.00 -13.59
C ARG A 7 2.88 -13.75 -13.53
N VAL A 8 2.89 -12.99 -14.63
CA VAL A 8 3.64 -11.73 -14.76
C VAL A 8 3.16 -10.67 -13.77
N GLU A 9 1.86 -10.61 -13.47
CA GLU A 9 1.31 -9.69 -12.47
C GLU A 9 1.87 -9.94 -11.05
N HIS A 10 2.14 -11.20 -10.72
CA HIS A 10 2.73 -11.58 -9.44
C HIS A 10 4.22 -11.25 -9.38
N LEU A 11 4.94 -11.42 -10.50
CA LEU A 11 6.33 -11.00 -10.64
C LEU A 11 6.45 -9.48 -10.49
N ARG A 12 5.66 -8.69 -11.24
CA ARG A 12 5.65 -7.22 -11.12
C ARG A 12 5.34 -6.75 -9.70
N ARG A 13 4.36 -7.39 -9.05
CA ARG A 13 4.07 -7.10 -7.64
C ARG A 13 5.24 -7.42 -6.72
N HIS A 14 6.00 -8.46 -7.02
CA HIS A 14 7.16 -8.85 -6.24
C HIS A 14 8.34 -7.88 -6.45
N GLU A 15 8.50 -7.30 -7.65
CA GLU A 15 9.55 -6.32 -7.93
C GLU A 15 9.49 -5.10 -6.99
N PHE A 16 8.29 -4.67 -6.58
CA PHE A 16 8.12 -3.62 -5.55
C PHE A 16 8.78 -3.96 -4.20
N THR A 17 9.01 -5.24 -3.89
CA THR A 17 9.71 -5.66 -2.66
C THR A 17 11.22 -5.48 -2.74
N HIS A 18 11.77 -5.41 -3.96
CA HIS A 18 13.18 -5.15 -4.21
C HIS A 18 13.45 -3.66 -4.37
N ASP A 19 12.60 -2.98 -5.13
CA ASP A 19 12.74 -1.55 -5.39
C ASP A 19 12.30 -0.71 -4.17
N GLY A 20 11.44 -1.27 -3.32
CA GLY A 20 10.85 -0.54 -2.19
C GLY A 20 9.79 0.46 -2.61
N GLU A 21 9.47 0.54 -3.90
CA GLU A 21 8.43 1.39 -4.44
C GLU A 21 7.06 1.03 -3.85
N ARG A 22 6.47 2.04 -3.20
CA ARG A 22 5.11 1.98 -2.64
C ARG A 22 4.26 3.05 -3.32
N PRO A 23 3.74 2.77 -4.52
CA PRO A 23 3.02 3.77 -5.31
C PRO A 23 1.70 4.18 -4.67
N PHE A 24 1.11 3.33 -3.82
CA PHE A 24 -0.19 3.60 -3.20
C PHE A 24 -0.02 4.34 -1.87
N ALA A 25 -0.08 5.67 -1.90
CA ALA A 25 -0.07 6.50 -0.70
C ALA A 25 -1.48 6.67 -0.12
N CYS A 26 -1.58 6.76 1.21
CA CYS A 26 -2.83 7.06 1.88
C CYS A 26 -3.23 8.53 1.63
N PRO A 27 -4.42 8.80 1.06
CA PRO A 27 -4.87 10.17 0.82
C PRO A 27 -5.48 10.83 2.07
N TYR A 28 -5.57 10.12 3.19
CA TYR A 28 -6.23 10.62 4.39
C TYR A 28 -5.38 11.68 5.11
N VAL A 29 -6.02 12.76 5.54
CA VAL A 29 -5.39 13.84 6.31
C VAL A 29 -6.08 13.94 7.66
N CYS A 30 -5.33 13.74 8.74
CA CYS A 30 -5.83 13.97 10.09
C CYS A 30 -5.75 15.47 10.43
N PRO A 31 -6.49 15.95 11.44
CA PRO A 31 -6.50 17.36 11.84
C PRO A 31 -5.09 17.92 12.11
N ASP A 32 -4.20 17.09 12.65
CA ASP A 32 -2.85 17.50 13.02
C ASP A 32 -1.79 17.22 11.95
N LYS A 33 -1.98 16.19 11.12
CA LYS A 33 -1.00 15.80 10.08
C LYS A 33 -1.55 14.88 8.99
N PRO A 34 -0.99 14.93 7.77
CA PRO A 34 -1.30 13.96 6.72
C PRO A 34 -0.86 12.54 7.10
N CYS A 35 -1.61 11.53 6.65
CA CYS A 35 -1.25 10.13 6.85
C CYS A 35 -0.12 9.73 5.89
N CYS A 36 1.10 9.60 6.39
CA CYS A 36 2.27 9.24 5.58
C CYS A 36 2.39 7.73 5.23
N LYS A 37 1.33 6.94 5.39
CA LYS A 37 1.39 5.50 5.11
C LYS A 37 1.35 5.24 3.60
N ARG A 38 2.30 4.44 3.12
CA ARG A 38 2.40 3.99 1.72
C ARG A 38 2.39 2.47 1.65
N PHE A 39 1.74 1.95 0.61
CA PHE A 39 1.53 0.54 0.37
C PHE A 39 2.02 0.17 -1.04
N GLY A 40 2.56 -1.05 -1.18
CA GLY A 40 2.90 -1.61 -2.49
C GLY A 40 1.70 -2.15 -3.27
N ARG A 41 0.50 -2.17 -2.65
CA ARG A 41 -0.74 -2.65 -3.27
C ARG A 41 -1.95 -1.80 -2.89
N ASN A 42 -2.90 -1.70 -3.80
CA ASN A 42 -4.13 -0.91 -3.61
C ASN A 42 -5.09 -1.54 -2.58
N ASP A 43 -5.26 -2.87 -2.58
CA ASP A 43 -6.13 -3.55 -1.61
C ASP A 43 -5.70 -3.31 -0.17
N ASN A 44 -4.40 -3.33 0.10
CA ASN A 44 -3.86 -2.98 1.41
C ASN A 44 -4.12 -1.50 1.78
N LEU A 45 -4.00 -0.59 0.81
CA LEU A 45 -4.36 0.82 1.02
C LEU A 45 -5.84 0.98 1.35
N GLN A 46 -6.74 0.28 0.64
CA GLN A 46 -8.18 0.36 0.87
C GLN A 46 -8.56 -0.17 2.26
N GLU A 47 -7.95 -1.27 2.70
CA GLU A 47 -8.15 -1.77 4.07
C GLU A 47 -7.67 -0.76 5.11
N HIS A 48 -6.47 -0.20 4.91
CA HIS A 48 -5.96 0.84 5.79
C HIS A 48 -6.85 2.09 5.81
N TYR A 49 -7.34 2.54 4.65
CA TYR A 49 -8.19 3.73 4.57
C TYR A 49 -9.44 3.60 5.44
N LYS A 50 -10.01 2.39 5.53
CA LYS A 50 -11.15 2.10 6.43
C LYS A 50 -10.81 2.31 7.91
N THR A 51 -9.56 2.17 8.34
CA THR A 51 -9.19 2.43 9.74
C THR A 51 -9.37 3.90 10.09
N HIS A 52 -9.18 4.81 9.13
CA HIS A 52 -9.41 6.23 9.33
C HIS A 52 -10.90 6.57 9.38
N LEU A 53 -11.70 5.96 8.49
CA LEU A 53 -13.15 6.14 8.47
C LEU A 53 -13.84 5.62 9.74
N LYS A 54 -13.26 4.61 10.40
CA LYS A 54 -13.82 4.02 11.62
C LYS A 54 -13.40 4.74 12.91
N LEU A 55 -12.43 5.66 12.86
CA LEU A 55 -11.90 6.40 14.02
C LEU A 55 -12.43 7.83 14.15
N SER A 56 -13.37 8.27 13.29
CA SER A 56 -14.15 9.50 13.50
C SER A 56 -15.32 9.28 14.48
N LYS A 57 -15.03 8.86 15.70
CA LYS A 57 -15.96 8.97 16.84
C LYS A 57 -15.38 9.88 17.90
#